data_AF-A0A9E1SXP9-F1
#
_entry.id   AF-A0A9E1SXP9-F1
#
_cell.length_a   1.000
_cell.length_b   1.000
_cell.length_c   1.000
_cell.angle_alpha   90.00
_cell.angle_beta   90.00
_cell.angle_gamma   90.00
#
_symmetry.space_group_name_H-M   'P 1'
#
loop_
_entity.id
_entity.type
_entity.pdbx_description
1 polymer ?
#
loop_
_entity_poly.entity_id
_entity_poly.type
_entity_poly.pdbx_seq_one_letter_code
_entity_poly.pdbx_strand_id
1 'polypeptide(L)'
;MAKAYGKAGVAEVKGYQSWVNIANAPYQSGTHGNRFVNNYADSHGDYRYKKFEKAGTMPLGSVLAKDSFVVQSNGKVAIGPLFIMEKMASGWNKATGDWRYSMVMPNGKVAGATKSKGMSMKFCAECHESVAPDQDYIMLLPDENRKM
;
A
#
# COMPACT_ATOMS: atom_id res chain seq x y z
N MET A 1 8.15 8.91 -9.64
CA MET A 1 7.95 7.56 -9.07
C MET A 1 7.16 6.67 -10.01
N ALA A 2 5.96 7.06 -10.48
CA ALA A 2 5.16 6.26 -11.42
C ALA A 2 5.91 5.72 -12.66
N LYS A 3 6.75 6.54 -13.33
CA LYS A 3 7.55 6.07 -14.48
C LYS A 3 8.50 4.91 -14.12
N ALA A 4 9.04 4.90 -12.90
CA ALA A 4 9.93 3.85 -12.43
C ALA A 4 9.16 2.53 -12.21
N TYR A 5 8.05 2.61 -11.48
CA TYR A 5 7.23 1.43 -11.18
C TYR A 5 6.46 0.91 -12.39
N GLY A 6 6.04 1.77 -13.32
CA GLY A 6 5.25 1.39 -14.50
C GLY A 6 5.92 0.37 -15.42
N LYS A 7 7.25 0.20 -15.31
CA LYS A 7 8.00 -0.87 -15.99
C LYS A 7 7.61 -2.28 -15.51
N ALA A 8 6.93 -2.40 -14.37
CA ALA A 8 6.44 -3.69 -13.86
C ALA A 8 5.33 -4.29 -14.73
N GLY A 9 4.58 -3.46 -15.47
CA GLY A 9 3.48 -3.93 -16.30
C GLY A 9 2.30 -4.52 -15.54
N VAL A 10 2.22 -4.34 -14.22
CA VAL A 10 1.11 -4.82 -13.39
C VAL A 10 0.00 -3.75 -13.28
N ALA A 11 -1.26 -4.17 -13.30
CA ALA A 11 -2.41 -3.27 -13.43
C ALA A 11 -2.54 -2.31 -12.24
N GLU A 12 -2.20 -2.79 -11.05
CA GLU A 12 -2.27 -2.11 -9.76
C GLU A 12 -1.31 -0.90 -9.66
N VAL A 13 -0.30 -0.84 -10.53
CA VAL A 13 0.66 0.28 -10.60
C VAL A 13 0.20 1.34 -11.61
N LYS A 14 -0.70 1.00 -12.53
CA LYS A 14 -1.07 1.89 -13.62
C LYS A 14 -1.94 3.03 -13.09
N GLY A 15 -1.39 4.24 -13.11
CA GLY A 15 -2.14 5.45 -12.77
C GLY A 15 -2.35 5.69 -11.27
N TYR A 16 -1.70 4.94 -10.37
CA TYR A 16 -1.95 5.09 -8.92
C TYR A 16 -1.73 6.52 -8.39
N GLN A 17 -0.86 7.30 -9.01
CA GLN A 17 -0.61 8.70 -8.61
C GLN A 17 -1.79 9.65 -8.91
N SER A 18 -2.78 9.23 -9.71
CA SER A 18 -4.03 9.99 -9.89
C SER A 18 -5.14 9.57 -8.93
N TRP A 19 -4.90 8.56 -8.08
CA TRP A 19 -5.84 8.14 -7.06
C TRP A 19 -5.87 9.11 -5.88
N VAL A 20 -6.81 8.92 -4.97
CA VAL A 20 -6.91 9.77 -3.77
C VAL A 20 -5.73 9.47 -2.86
N ASN A 21 -4.87 10.46 -2.63
CA ASN A 21 -3.91 10.41 -1.53
C ASN A 21 -4.64 10.71 -0.22
N ILE A 22 -4.72 9.71 0.66
CA ILE A 22 -5.31 9.77 1.99
C ILE A 22 -4.40 10.57 2.94
N ALA A 23 -3.11 10.63 2.63
CA ALA A 23 -2.16 11.44 3.39
C ALA A 23 -2.20 12.92 2.97
N ASN A 24 -2.07 13.81 3.94
CA ASN A 24 -1.97 15.26 3.71
C ASN A 24 -0.59 15.68 3.15
N ALA A 25 0.45 14.91 3.49
CA ALA A 25 1.82 15.05 3.02
C ALA A 25 2.55 13.70 3.16
N PRO A 26 3.70 13.49 2.47
CA PRO A 26 4.54 12.34 2.73
C PRO A 26 4.99 12.30 4.20
N TYR A 27 4.92 11.13 4.83
CA TYR A 27 5.25 10.95 6.24
C TYR A 27 6.26 9.82 6.44
N GLN A 28 7.08 9.91 7.49
CA GLN A 28 8.09 8.90 7.74
C GLN A 28 7.44 7.65 8.34
N SER A 29 7.71 6.49 7.72
CA SER A 29 7.20 5.21 8.19
C SER A 29 8.34 4.30 8.62
N GLY A 30 8.40 4.03 9.94
CA GLY A 30 9.37 3.09 10.52
C GLY A 30 9.21 1.67 9.97
N THR A 31 7.97 1.23 9.78
CA THR A 31 7.64 -0.11 9.26
C THR A 31 8.00 -0.33 7.79
N HIS A 32 8.32 0.75 7.06
CA HIS A 32 8.78 0.70 5.67
C HIS A 32 10.27 1.06 5.54
N GLY A 33 11.05 0.83 6.61
CA GLY A 33 12.49 1.06 6.64
C GLY A 33 12.85 2.55 6.72
N ASN A 34 12.12 3.31 7.55
CA ASN A 34 12.31 4.74 7.79
C ASN A 34 12.19 5.62 6.53
N ARG A 35 11.47 5.15 5.51
CA ARG A 35 11.19 5.88 4.28
C ARG A 35 10.07 6.87 4.50
N PHE A 36 10.07 7.94 3.71
CA PHE A 36 8.85 8.73 3.51
C PHE A 36 7.90 7.95 2.61
N VAL A 37 6.63 7.93 2.96
CA VAL A 37 5.58 7.26 2.20
C VAL A 37 4.38 8.18 1.98
N ASN A 38 3.65 7.94 0.90
CA ASN A 38 2.29 8.44 0.70
C ASN A 38 1.31 7.26 0.77
N ASN A 39 0.01 7.54 0.93
CA ASN A 39 -1.02 6.49 0.95
C ASN A 39 -2.11 6.80 -0.08
N TYR A 40 -2.10 6.08 -1.20
CA TYR A 40 -3.09 6.21 -2.26
C TYR A 40 -4.16 5.11 -2.14
N ALA A 41 -5.41 5.48 -2.37
CA ALA A 41 -6.54 4.56 -2.46
C ALA A 41 -7.28 4.79 -3.78
N ASP A 42 -7.50 3.70 -4.52
CA ASP A 42 -8.26 3.75 -5.77
C ASP A 42 -9.74 4.08 -5.55
N SER A 43 -10.49 4.30 -6.63
CA SER A 43 -11.91 4.68 -6.56
C SER A 43 -12.84 3.60 -6.01
N HIS A 44 -12.38 2.34 -5.91
CA HIS A 44 -13.16 1.28 -5.27
C HIS A 44 -13.03 1.37 -3.74
N GLY A 45 -11.86 1.77 -3.23
CA GLY A 45 -11.58 1.79 -1.79
C GLY A 45 -11.64 3.16 -1.10
N ASP A 46 -11.43 4.26 -1.84
CA ASP A 46 -11.21 5.58 -1.25
C ASP A 46 -12.35 6.06 -0.34
N TYR A 47 -13.61 5.85 -0.75
CA TYR A 47 -14.79 6.28 0.00
C TYR A 47 -14.94 5.55 1.34
N ARG A 48 -14.32 4.37 1.49
CA ARG A 48 -14.25 3.65 2.76
C ARG A 48 -13.03 4.03 3.57
N TYR A 49 -11.85 4.06 2.96
CA TYR A 49 -10.62 4.38 3.70
C TYR A 49 -10.68 5.79 4.31
N LYS A 50 -11.32 6.76 3.63
CA LYS A 50 -11.58 8.11 4.19
C LYS A 50 -12.45 8.13 5.45
N LYS A 51 -13.15 7.03 5.77
CA LYS A 51 -13.92 6.89 7.02
C LYS A 51 -13.09 6.34 8.17
N PHE A 52 -11.83 5.99 7.93
CA PHE A 52 -10.86 5.53 8.91
C PHE A 52 -11.40 4.40 9.79
N GLU A 53 -11.58 4.63 11.09
CA GLU A 53 -12.09 3.65 12.05
C GLU A 53 -13.48 3.13 11.68
N LYS A 54 -14.21 3.85 10.80
CA LYS A 54 -15.52 3.47 10.27
C LYS A 54 -15.47 2.94 8.83
N ALA A 55 -14.29 2.56 8.33
CA ALA A 55 -14.14 2.00 6.98
C ALA A 55 -14.89 0.67 6.84
N GLY A 56 -14.78 -0.20 7.85
CA GLY A 56 -15.23 -1.59 7.76
C GLY A 56 -14.51 -2.35 6.63
N THR A 57 -15.13 -3.41 6.12
CA THR A 57 -14.55 -4.21 5.03
C THR A 57 -14.49 -3.44 3.72
N MET A 58 -13.35 -3.48 3.06
CA MET A 58 -13.13 -2.89 1.74
C MET A 58 -13.87 -3.66 0.64
N PRO A 59 -14.36 -2.97 -0.41
CA PRO A 59 -14.92 -3.64 -1.56
C PRO A 59 -13.90 -4.52 -2.27
N LEU A 60 -14.38 -5.62 -2.88
CA LEU A 60 -13.62 -6.41 -3.84
C LEU A 60 -12.97 -5.50 -4.89
N GLY A 61 -11.69 -5.75 -5.17
CA GLY A 61 -10.92 -4.99 -6.17
C GLY A 61 -10.36 -3.66 -5.66
N SER A 62 -10.59 -3.30 -4.39
CA SER A 62 -9.96 -2.12 -3.80
C SER A 62 -8.45 -2.27 -3.80
N VAL A 63 -7.74 -1.24 -4.26
CA VAL A 63 -6.28 -1.21 -4.27
C VAL A 63 -5.78 -0.04 -3.44
N LEU A 64 -4.92 -0.35 -2.47
CA LEU A 64 -4.18 0.63 -1.71
C LEU A 64 -2.70 0.54 -2.09
N ALA A 65 -2.09 1.70 -2.33
CA ALA A 65 -0.71 1.79 -2.77
C ALA A 65 0.07 2.79 -1.91
N LYS A 66 1.28 2.42 -1.50
CA LYS A 66 2.22 3.30 -0.81
C LYS A 66 3.49 3.42 -1.63
N ASP A 67 3.65 4.54 -2.34
CA ASP A 67 4.97 4.87 -2.87
C ASP A 67 5.87 5.35 -1.75
N SER A 68 7.17 5.17 -1.95
CA SER A 68 8.15 5.51 -0.93
C SER A 68 9.39 6.15 -1.53
N PHE A 69 10.06 6.96 -0.72
CA PHE A 69 11.34 7.55 -1.06
C PHE A 69 12.17 7.81 0.20
N VAL A 70 13.46 8.05 0.00
CA VAL A 70 14.37 8.53 1.05
C VAL A 70 14.94 9.87 0.65
N VAL A 71 15.15 10.75 1.63
CA VAL A 71 15.95 11.96 1.49
C VAL A 71 17.31 11.65 2.08
N GLN A 72 18.35 11.69 1.25
CA GLN A 72 19.73 11.44 1.66
C GLN A 72 20.29 12.67 2.40
N SER A 73 21.36 12.48 3.17
CA SER A 73 22.04 13.57 3.91
C SER A 73 22.53 14.71 3.00
N ASN A 74 22.78 14.43 1.73
CA ASN A 74 23.17 15.42 0.71
C ASN A 74 21.96 16.11 0.03
N GLY A 75 20.74 15.91 0.54
CA GLY A 75 19.51 16.47 -0.01
C GLY A 75 18.95 15.76 -1.24
N LYS A 76 19.62 14.72 -1.77
CA LYS A 76 19.10 13.97 -2.91
C LYS A 76 17.96 13.04 -2.51
N VAL A 77 16.97 12.95 -3.39
CA VAL A 77 15.84 12.03 -3.23
C VAL A 77 16.11 10.75 -4.02
N ALA A 78 15.95 9.59 -3.38
CA ALA A 78 15.99 8.30 -4.04
C ALA A 78 14.65 7.57 -3.89
N ILE A 79 14.16 7.02 -5.01
CA ILE A 79 12.90 6.29 -5.07
C ILE A 79 13.07 4.96 -4.31
N GLY A 80 12.14 4.68 -3.40
CA GLY A 80 12.01 3.41 -2.68
C GLY A 80 11.00 2.47 -3.36
N PRO A 81 10.72 1.29 -2.77
CA PRO A 81 9.72 0.38 -3.29
C PRO A 81 8.31 0.99 -3.26
N LEU A 82 7.44 0.49 -4.15
CA LEU A 82 6.00 0.66 -4.07
C LEU A 82 5.40 -0.57 -3.39
N PHE A 83 4.63 -0.33 -2.33
CA PHE A 83 3.92 -1.36 -1.58
C PHE A 83 2.44 -1.32 -1.96
N ILE A 84 1.86 -2.48 -2.24
CA ILE A 84 0.50 -2.58 -2.79
C ILE A 84 -0.26 -3.63 -1.99
N MET A 85 -1.52 -3.35 -1.67
CA MET A 85 -2.48 -4.36 -1.22
C MET A 85 -3.77 -4.25 -2.02
N GLU A 86 -4.25 -5.40 -2.51
CA GLU A 86 -5.47 -5.54 -3.31
C GLU A 86 -6.46 -6.45 -2.57
N LYS A 87 -7.71 -5.99 -2.44
CA LYS A 87 -8.78 -6.77 -1.81
C LYS A 87 -9.31 -7.81 -2.81
N MET A 88 -9.08 -9.09 -2.51
CA MET A 88 -9.49 -10.22 -3.34
C MET A 88 -10.90 -10.71 -2.97
N ALA A 89 -11.41 -11.67 -3.75
CA ALA A 89 -12.70 -12.30 -3.51
C ALA A 89 -12.73 -12.98 -2.13
N SER A 90 -13.91 -13.03 -1.51
CA SER A 90 -14.07 -13.66 -0.21
C SER A 90 -13.61 -15.12 -0.23
N GLY A 91 -12.78 -15.50 0.75
CA GLY A 91 -12.21 -16.84 0.86
C GLY A 91 -10.98 -17.08 -0.02
N TRP A 92 -10.51 -16.09 -0.78
CA TRP A 92 -9.28 -16.18 -1.56
C TRP A 92 -8.07 -16.53 -0.70
N ASN A 93 -7.94 -15.92 0.48
CA ASN A 93 -6.91 -16.25 1.46
C ASN A 93 -7.29 -15.78 2.86
N LYS A 94 -7.84 -16.70 3.67
CA LYS A 94 -8.25 -16.41 5.05
C LYS A 94 -7.12 -15.85 5.92
N ALA A 95 -5.90 -16.33 5.73
CA ALA A 95 -4.73 -15.90 6.50
C ALA A 95 -4.33 -14.44 6.25
N THR A 96 -4.87 -13.80 5.22
CA THR A 96 -4.58 -12.40 4.89
C THR A 96 -5.86 -11.55 4.83
N GLY A 97 -6.98 -12.03 5.37
CA GLY A 97 -8.26 -11.33 5.24
C GLY A 97 -8.66 -11.09 3.78
N ASP A 98 -8.29 -12.00 2.89
CA ASP A 98 -8.43 -11.88 1.44
C ASP A 98 -7.65 -10.72 0.80
N TRP A 99 -6.61 -10.19 1.46
CA TRP A 99 -5.69 -9.23 0.85
C TRP A 99 -4.54 -9.90 0.14
N ARG A 100 -4.26 -9.45 -1.09
CA ARG A 100 -3.04 -9.77 -1.83
C ARG A 100 -2.05 -8.63 -1.69
N TYR A 101 -0.92 -8.89 -1.05
CA TYR A 101 0.18 -7.93 -0.94
C TYR A 101 1.14 -8.10 -2.11
N SER A 102 1.68 -7.00 -2.62
CA SER A 102 2.72 -7.00 -3.66
C SER A 102 3.73 -5.88 -3.41
N MET A 103 4.96 -6.07 -3.89
CA MET A 103 5.99 -5.03 -3.84
C MET A 103 6.67 -4.87 -5.19
N VAL A 104 6.81 -3.61 -5.64
CA VAL A 104 7.51 -3.26 -6.88
C VAL A 104 8.73 -2.42 -6.55
N MET A 105 9.89 -2.86 -7.02
CA MET A 105 11.15 -2.18 -6.79
C MET A 105 11.27 -0.89 -7.63
N PRO A 106 12.15 0.06 -7.27
CA PRO A 106 12.35 1.31 -8.02
C PRO A 106 12.75 1.12 -9.49
N ASN A 107 13.31 -0.05 -9.84
CA ASN A 107 13.67 -0.41 -11.21
C ASN A 107 12.49 -1.01 -12.00
N GLY A 108 11.32 -1.17 -11.38
CA GLY A 108 10.12 -1.77 -11.94
C GLY A 108 10.05 -3.28 -11.87
N LYS A 109 11.00 -3.96 -11.20
CA LYS A 109 10.87 -5.41 -10.97
C LYS A 109 9.84 -5.67 -9.86
N VAL A 110 8.91 -6.58 -10.12
CA VAL A 110 8.05 -7.14 -9.07
C VAL A 110 8.92 -8.00 -8.16
N ALA A 111 9.01 -7.62 -6.89
CA ALA A 111 9.85 -8.29 -5.90
C ALA A 111 9.18 -9.55 -5.35
N GLY A 112 7.85 -9.54 -5.29
CA GLY A 112 7.02 -10.65 -4.85
C GLY A 112 5.57 -10.23 -4.71
N ALA A 113 4.69 -11.22 -4.60
CA ALA A 113 3.28 -11.04 -4.28
C ALA A 113 2.77 -12.26 -3.50
N THR A 114 1.73 -12.06 -2.69
CA THR A 114 1.06 -13.14 -1.96
C THR A 114 0.63 -14.24 -2.94
N LYS A 115 0.90 -15.51 -2.60
CA LYS A 115 0.66 -16.70 -3.44
C LYS A 115 1.33 -16.68 -4.82
N SER A 116 2.39 -15.89 -5.01
CA SER A 116 3.17 -15.83 -6.26
C SER A 116 4.61 -16.32 -6.06
N LYS A 117 5.34 -16.54 -7.17
CA LYS A 117 6.79 -16.78 -7.12
C LYS A 117 7.51 -15.48 -6.73
N GLY A 118 8.61 -15.58 -5.98
CA GLY A 118 9.37 -14.43 -5.46
C GLY A 118 9.25 -14.32 -3.93
N MET A 119 9.40 -13.11 -3.39
CA MET A 119 9.18 -12.91 -1.95
C MET A 119 7.73 -13.19 -1.56
N SER A 120 7.52 -13.97 -0.49
CA SER A 120 6.20 -14.46 -0.08
C SER A 120 5.23 -13.39 0.41
N MET A 121 5.74 -12.18 0.70
CA MET A 121 5.02 -11.10 1.37
C MET A 121 4.47 -11.48 2.76
N LYS A 122 5.02 -12.52 3.39
CA LYS A 122 4.62 -12.98 4.73
C LYS A 122 4.73 -11.87 5.78
N PHE A 123 5.83 -11.11 5.77
CA PHE A 123 6.02 -9.95 6.65
C PHE A 123 4.92 -8.89 6.50
N CYS A 124 4.45 -8.64 5.27
CA CYS A 124 3.35 -7.70 5.03
C CYS A 124 2.05 -8.20 5.67
N ALA A 125 1.72 -9.47 5.45
CA ALA A 125 0.52 -10.10 6.00
C ALA A 125 0.52 -10.10 7.53
N GLU A 126 1.59 -10.58 8.16
CA GLU A 126 1.67 -10.68 9.63
C GLU A 126 1.59 -9.31 10.30
N CYS A 127 2.23 -8.28 9.73
CA CYS A 127 2.12 -6.93 10.26
C CYS A 127 0.69 -6.38 10.12
N HIS A 128 0.02 -6.64 9.00
CA HIS A 128 -1.35 -6.18 8.75
C HIS A 128 -2.42 -7.01 9.47
N GLU A 129 -2.13 -8.24 9.88
CA GLU A 129 -3.02 -9.06 10.72
C GLU A 129 -3.12 -8.52 12.15
N SER A 130 -2.11 -7.76 12.61
CA SER A 130 -2.06 -7.23 13.97
C SER A 130 -2.97 -6.02 14.25
N VAL A 131 -3.68 -5.51 13.24
CA VAL A 131 -4.65 -4.42 13.43
C VAL A 131 -5.93 -4.95 14.08
N ALA A 132 -6.79 -4.04 14.55
CA ALA A 132 -8.06 -4.46 15.13
C ALA A 132 -8.93 -5.19 14.07
N PRO A 133 -9.71 -6.23 14.46
CA PRO A 133 -10.46 -7.04 13.51
C PRO A 133 -11.44 -6.27 12.61
N ASP A 134 -11.92 -5.11 13.06
CA ASP A 134 -12.85 -4.23 12.35
C ASP A 134 -12.16 -3.27 11.35
N GLN A 135 -10.82 -3.23 11.32
CA GLN A 135 -10.03 -2.40 10.40
C GLN A 135 -9.70 -3.09 9.07
N ASP A 136 -10.21 -4.30 8.84
CA ASP A 136 -10.03 -5.07 7.60
C ASP A 136 -8.58 -5.18 7.14
N TYR A 137 -7.66 -5.49 8.07
CA TYR A 137 -6.22 -5.60 7.80
C TYR A 137 -5.58 -4.30 7.29
N ILE A 138 -6.23 -3.14 7.44
CA ILE A 138 -5.67 -1.84 7.04
C ILE A 138 -5.06 -1.18 8.27
N MET A 139 -3.74 -0.99 8.24
CA MET A 139 -3.10 -0.08 9.18
C MET A 139 -3.44 1.35 8.77
N LEU A 140 -4.48 1.88 9.40
CA LEU A 140 -5.00 3.22 9.15
C LEU A 140 -3.91 4.27 9.36
N LEU A 141 -4.03 5.37 8.60
CA LEU A 141 -3.07 6.46 8.67
C LEU A 141 -3.20 7.18 10.03
N PRO A 142 -2.11 7.56 10.72
CA PRO A 142 -2.19 8.38 11.92
C PRO A 142 -2.89 9.71 11.68
N ASP A 143 -3.63 10.21 12.67
CA ASP A 143 -4.51 11.39 12.56
C ASP A 143 -3.80 12.62 12.00
N GLU A 144 -2.58 12.87 12.48
CA GLU A 144 -1.73 13.99 12.07
C GLU A 144 -1.34 13.96 10.58
N ASN A 145 -1.40 12.79 9.95
CA ASN A 145 -1.08 12.60 8.55
C ASN A 145 -2.33 12.53 7.66
N ARG A 146 -3.54 12.53 8.22
CA ARG A 146 -4.79 12.44 7.44
C ARG A 146 -5.06 13.73 6.69
N LYS A 147 -5.48 13.58 5.43
CA LYS A 147 -6.07 14.66 4.65
C LYS A 147 -7.54 14.83 5.09
N MET A 148 -7.83 15.97 5.73
CA MET A 148 -9.20 16.34 6.14
C MET A 148 -10.06 16.73 4.94
#